data_AF-A0A8T5RQB4-F1
#
_entry.id   AF-A0A8T5RQB4-F1
#
_cell.length_a   1.000
_cell.length_b   1.000
_cell.length_c   1.000
_cell.angle_alpha   90.00
_cell.angle_beta   90.00
_cell.angle_gamma   90.00
#
_symmetry.space_group_name_H-M   'P 1'
#
loop_
_entity.id
_entity.type
_entity.pdbx_description
1 polymer ?
#
loop_
_entity_poly.entity_id
_entity_poly.type
_entity_poly.pdbx_seq_one_letter_code
_entity_poly.pdbx_strand_id
1 'polypeptide(L)'
;MGGTFDHLHEGHKFLLRTAISISESIEIGLTSQNLLEQKQYVSKLEDYETRKKNLKEFLASFSDLKRTNIVEIKNWDDMNNYAQSPDYD
;
A
#
# COMPACT_ATOMS: atom_id res chain seq x y z
N MET A 1 -1.74 -7.02 0.00
CA MET A 1 -1.58 -6.23 -1.25
C MET A 1 -0.43 -5.25 -1.12
N GLY A 2 0.42 -5.09 -2.13
CA GLY A 2 1.58 -4.18 -2.10
C GLY A 2 1.48 -3.03 -3.09
N GLY A 3 2.04 -1.87 -2.75
CA GLY A 3 2.10 -0.73 -3.66
C GLY A 3 2.83 0.49 -3.11
N THR A 4 3.02 1.47 -3.99
CA THR A 4 3.55 2.79 -3.61
C THR A 4 2.57 3.60 -2.79
N PHE A 5 1.28 3.56 -3.14
CA PHE A 5 0.23 4.42 -2.55
C PHE A 5 0.59 5.91 -2.57
N ASP A 6 1.35 6.33 -3.59
CA ASP A 6 1.68 7.74 -3.86
C ASP A 6 0.41 8.48 -4.30
N HIS A 7 0.19 9.69 -3.78
CA HIS A 7 -0.98 10.53 -4.05
C HIS A 7 -2.27 9.70 -4.03
N LEU A 8 -2.68 9.24 -2.83
CA LEU A 8 -3.76 8.27 -2.61
C LEU A 8 -5.08 8.61 -3.35
N HIS A 9 -5.16 8.21 -4.61
CA HIS A 9 -6.26 8.51 -5.52
C HIS A 9 -7.34 7.40 -5.50
N GLU A 10 -8.43 7.60 -6.24
CA GLU A 10 -9.61 6.73 -6.17
C GLU A 10 -9.36 5.27 -6.53
N GLY A 11 -8.34 4.97 -7.35
CA GLY A 11 -7.96 3.60 -7.68
C GLY A 11 -7.44 2.84 -6.45
N HIS A 12 -6.54 3.45 -5.69
CA HIS A 12 -6.08 2.87 -4.42
C HIS A 12 -7.23 2.71 -3.43
N LYS A 13 -8.07 3.74 -3.30
CA LYS A 13 -9.20 3.75 -2.36
C LYS A 13 -10.20 2.64 -2.67
N PHE A 14 -10.51 2.44 -3.95
CA PHE A 14 -11.38 1.36 -4.40
C PHE A 14 -10.81 0.01 -3.98
N LEU A 15 -9.55 -0.28 -4.32
CA LEU A 15 -8.91 -1.56 -3.98
C LEU A 15 -8.89 -1.82 -2.47
N LEU A 16 -8.55 -0.82 -1.66
CA LEU A 16 -8.52 -0.94 -0.19
C LEU A 16 -9.90 -1.20 0.40
N ARG A 17 -10.94 -0.51 -0.09
CA ARG A 17 -12.33 -0.76 0.33
C ARG A 17 -12.77 -2.16 -0.03
N THR A 18 -12.49 -2.59 -1.26
CA THR A 18 -12.80 -3.95 -1.71
C THR A 18 -12.11 -4.98 -0.84
N ALA A 19 -10.80 -4.84 -0.59
CA ALA A 19 -10.03 -5.77 0.25
C ALA A 19 -10.60 -5.88 1.68
N ILE A 20 -10.96 -4.76 2.30
CA ILE A 20 -11.58 -4.76 3.65
C ILE A 20 -12.98 -5.39 3.65
N SER A 21 -13.73 -5.26 2.55
CA SER A 21 -15.10 -5.79 2.46
C SER A 21 -15.16 -7.31 2.33
N ILE A 22 -14.11 -7.94 1.78
CA ILE A 22 -14.06 -9.39 1.51
C ILE A 22 -13.21 -10.18 2.50
N SER A 23 -12.53 -9.50 3.44
CA SER A 23 -11.57 -10.12 4.35
C SER A 23 -11.81 -9.70 5.80
N GLU A 24 -11.54 -10.58 6.77
CA GLU A 24 -11.61 -10.23 8.19
C GLU A 24 -10.57 -9.17 8.58
N SER A 25 -9.36 -9.27 8.03
CA SER A 25 -8.29 -8.29 8.17
C SER A 25 -7.48 -8.22 6.87
N ILE A 26 -6.73 -7.13 6.68
CA ILE A 26 -5.87 -6.94 5.52
C ILE A 26 -4.45 -6.54 5.92
N GLU A 27 -3.48 -7.01 5.14
CA GLU A 27 -2.10 -6.54 5.18
C GLU A 27 -1.76 -5.74 3.91
N ILE A 28 -1.20 -4.55 4.14
CA ILE A 28 -0.85 -3.57 3.11
C ILE A 28 0.66 -3.34 3.15
N GLY A 29 1.35 -3.78 2.10
CA GLY A 29 2.76 -3.50 1.90
C GLY A 29 2.96 -2.12 1.27
N LEU A 30 3.58 -1.19 2.00
CA LEU A 30 3.93 0.15 1.54
C LEU A 30 5.42 0.19 1.18
N THR A 31 5.74 0.50 -0.07
CA THR A 31 7.15 0.56 -0.50
C THR A 31 7.92 1.67 0.20
N SER A 32 9.09 1.32 0.72
CA SER A 32 10.08 2.26 1.23
C SER A 32 10.52 3.27 0.17
N GLN A 33 11.13 4.37 0.59
CA GLN A 33 11.63 5.37 -0.35
C GLN A 33 12.77 4.81 -1.23
N ASN A 34 13.61 3.95 -0.66
CA ASN A 34 14.78 3.38 -1.35
C ASN A 34 14.38 2.55 -2.59
N LEU A 35 13.25 1.85 -2.54
CA LEU A 35 12.71 1.10 -3.70
C LEU A 35 12.19 2.00 -4.83
N LEU A 36 12.02 3.30 -4.57
CA LEU A 36 11.47 4.26 -5.51
C LEU A 36 12.54 5.14 -6.14
N GLU A 37 13.78 5.11 -5.66
CA GLU A 37 14.89 5.96 -6.11
C GLU A 37 15.17 5.88 -7.61
N GLN A 38 14.87 4.74 -8.24
CA GLN A 38 15.08 4.54 -9.69
C GLN A 38 13.84 4.88 -10.53
N LYS A 39 12.74 5.34 -9.94
CA LYS A 39 11.55 5.72 -10.71
C LYS A 39 11.73 7.07 -11.41
N GLN A 40 11.19 7.18 -12.61
CA GLN A 40 11.07 8.47 -13.28
C GLN A 40 10.22 9.41 -12.42
N TYR A 41 10.72 10.64 -12.19
CA TYR A 41 10.09 11.67 -11.34
C TYR A 41 10.06 11.39 -9.83
N VAL A 42 11.08 10.75 -9.26
CA VAL A 42 11.24 10.59 -7.79
C VAL A 42 10.99 11.88 -7.01
N SER A 43 11.43 13.04 -7.52
CA SER A 43 11.25 14.33 -6.86
C SER A 43 9.80 14.77 -6.70
N LYS A 44 8.85 14.12 -7.39
CA LYS A 44 7.41 14.37 -7.28
C LYS A 44 6.71 13.37 -6.37
N LEU A 45 7.40 12.34 -5.89
CA LEU A 45 6.82 11.34 -5.02
C LEU A 45 6.71 11.88 -3.58
N GLU A 46 5.64 11.52 -2.90
CA GLU A 46 5.49 11.74 -1.47
C GLU A 46 6.51 10.86 -0.71
N ASP A 47 7.11 11.41 0.35
CA ASP A 47 7.95 10.62 1.24
C ASP A 47 7.16 9.49 1.91
N TYR A 48 7.87 8.48 2.41
CA TYR A 48 7.26 7.31 3.02
C TYR A 48 6.30 7.63 4.17
N GLU A 49 6.65 8.58 5.05
CA GLU A 49 5.82 8.92 6.21
C GLU A 49 4.55 9.65 5.80
N THR A 50 4.62 10.51 4.79
CA THR A 50 3.46 11.17 4.18
C THR A 50 2.50 10.14 3.58
N ARG A 51 3.00 9.20 2.77
CA ARG A 51 2.18 8.12 2.19
C ARG A 51 1.55 7.24 3.26
N LYS A 52 2.32 6.87 4.28
CA LYS A 52 1.84 6.07 5.42
C LYS A 52 0.76 6.78 6.23
N LYS A 53 0.93 8.08 6.47
CA LYS A 53 -0.06 8.93 7.13
C LYS A 53 -1.36 8.99 6.33
N ASN A 54 -1.27 9.33 5.04
CA ASN A 54 -2.43 9.40 4.15
C ASN A 54 -3.20 8.07 4.11
N LEU A 55 -2.47 6.95 4.04
CA LEU A 55 -3.05 5.61 4.07
C LEU A 55 -3.77 5.31 5.40
N LYS A 56 -3.15 5.61 6.54
CA LYS A 56 -3.78 5.43 7.87
C LYS A 56 -5.03 6.28 8.05
N GLU A 57 -4.97 7.56 7.68
CA GLU A 57 -6.12 8.47 7.77
C GLU A 57 -7.28 7.99 6.90
N PHE A 58 -6.97 7.53 5.68
CA PHE A 58 -7.99 6.95 4.81
C PHE A 58 -8.61 5.69 5.41
N LEU A 59 -7.81 4.71 5.87
CA LEU A 59 -8.32 3.47 6.46
C LEU A 59 -9.20 3.73 7.70
N ALA A 60 -8.77 4.66 8.56
CA ALA A 60 -9.54 5.05 9.75
C ALA A 60 -10.90 5.68 9.40
N SER A 61 -11.08 6.22 8.20
CA SER A 61 -12.34 6.85 7.79
C SER A 61 -13.46 5.85 7.45
N PHE A 62 -13.15 4.56 7.26
CA PHE A 62 -14.15 3.56 6.87
C PHE A 62 -13.96 2.15 7.47
N SER A 63 -12.92 1.92 8.29
CA SER A 63 -12.68 0.63 8.95
C SER A 63 -12.01 0.81 10.32
N ASP A 64 -12.15 -0.19 11.20
CA ASP A 64 -11.33 -0.31 12.40
C ASP A 64 -9.88 -0.58 11.99
N LEU A 65 -8.95 0.26 12.48
CA LEU A 65 -7.51 0.12 12.22
C LEU A 65 -6.94 -1.20 12.75
N LYS A 66 -7.59 -1.85 13.74
CA LYS A 66 -7.20 -3.19 14.22
C LYS A 66 -7.30 -4.27 13.14
N ARG A 67 -8.13 -4.04 12.12
CA ARG A 67 -8.27 -4.94 10.96
C ARG A 67 -7.22 -4.68 9.87
N THR A 68 -6.31 -3.74 10.08
CA THR A 68 -5.34 -3.31 9.08
C THR A 68 -3.92 -3.38 9.62
N ASN A 69 -3.03 -4.04 8.87
CA ASN A 69 -1.59 -4.02 9.14
C ASN A 69 -0.88 -3.33 7.97
N ILE A 70 -0.04 -2.32 8.25
CA ILE A 70 0.78 -1.66 7.24
C ILE A 70 2.24 -2.07 7.46
N VAL A 71 2.80 -2.78 6.49
CA VAL A 71 4.18 -3.27 6.52
C VAL A 71 5.02 -2.47 5.53
N GLU A 72 6.23 -2.09 5.93
CA GLU A 72 7.18 -1.45 5.03
C GLU A 72 7.87 -2.50 4.15
N ILE A 73 7.84 -2.32 2.83
CA ILE A 73 8.61 -3.14 1.89
C ILE A 73 9.96 -2.44 1.65
N LYS A 74 11.06 -3.03 2.12
CA LYS A 74 12.39 -2.38 2.10
C LYS A 74 13.25 -2.80 0.92
N ASN A 75 13.03 -4.02 0.41
CA ASN A 75 13.80 -4.59 -0.69
C ASN A 75 12.90 -5.45 -1.61
N TRP A 76 13.50 -6.03 -2.65
CA TRP A 76 12.80 -6.86 -3.62
C TRP A 76 12.37 -8.23 -3.04
N ASP A 77 13.09 -8.76 -2.07
CA ASP A 77 12.70 -10.01 -1.41
C ASP A 77 11.41 -9.82 -0.60
N ASP A 78 11.28 -8.69 0.10
CA ASP A 78 10.06 -8.30 0.79
C ASP A 78 8.89 -8.15 -0.20
N MET A 79 9.16 -7.59 -1.39
CA MET A 79 8.14 -7.34 -2.42
C MET A 79 7.46 -8.62 -2.92
N ASN A 80 8.19 -9.75 -2.96
CA ASN A 80 7.64 -11.03 -3.43
C ASN A 80 6.45 -11.51 -2.59
N ASN A 81 6.39 -11.15 -1.30
CA ASN A 81 5.26 -11.47 -0.43
C ASN A 81 4.00 -10.65 -0.71
N TYR A 82 4.14 -9.54 -1.46
CA TYR A 82 3.06 -8.59 -1.71
C TYR A 82 2.70 -8.43 -3.19
N ALA A 83 3.53 -8.95 -4.09
CA ALA A 83 3.24 -9.06 -5.51
C ALA A 83 2.05 -10.00 -5.70
N GLN A 84 1.03 -9.52 -6.42
CA GLN A 84 -0.06 -10.38 -6.87
C GLN A 84 0.44 -11.11 -8.11
N SER A 85 0.76 -12.39 -7.98
CA SER A 85 0.89 -13.25 -9.16
C SER A 85 -0.52 -13.61 -9.59
N PRO A 86 -0.93 -13.33 -10.83
CA PRO A 86 -2.19 -13.85 -11.32
C PRO A 86 -2.10 -15.39 -11.35
N ASP A 87 -2.93 -16.04 -10.54
CA ASP A 87 -3.20 -17.46 -10.70
C ASP A 87 -4.06 -17.58 -11.97
N TYR A 88 -3.40 -17.89 -13.09
CA TYR A 88 -4.08 -18.36 -14.28
C TYR A 88 -4.37 -19.85 -14.08
N ASP A 89 -5.64 -20.21 -13.94
CA ASP A 89 -6.11 -21.59 -14.20
C ASP A 89 -5.87 -21.97 -15.67
#